data_AF-A0AAT9HQ12-F1
#
_entry.id   AF-A0AAT9HQ12-F1
#
_cell.length_a   1.000
_cell.length_b   1.000
_cell.length_c   1.000
_cell.angle_alpha   90.00
_cell.angle_beta   90.00
_cell.angle_gamma   90.00
#
_symmetry.space_group_name_H-M   'P 1'
#
loop_
_entity.id
_entity.type
_entity.pdbx_description
1 polymer ?
#
loop_
_entity_poly.entity_id
_entity_poly.type
_entity_poly.pdbx_seq_one_letter_code
_entity_poly.pdbx_strand_id
1 'polypeptide(L)'
;MLGQDGEGARWTVVVDDVSLVAVAIASWDCGMEHDLSPDEHTVVAALPGWPLPVAVAAPNVPAPHDPGPDVVDGPRLTPPDVEVWGPAQRRLGADEIALQWAVWREQVDDTAFPRPGGPARTPGAGEPARDGADDEAGDEAGDEAGDSAQNGAGDGPAVRPGHHRIRQVLAEARAYVDSPPPLGRVRSAFAPGGARILRADGPGWSLVARTDDIAFVLLDDEPGEVLPVGRGPELPGLLEALDRMAVRPL
;
A
#
# COMPACT_ATOMS: atom_id res chain seq x y z
N MET A 1 22.70 6.97 -6.10
CA MET A 1 23.41 8.21 -5.73
C MET A 1 23.32 9.19 -6.89
N LEU A 2 23.45 10.51 -6.63
CA LEU A 2 23.46 11.55 -7.65
C LEU A 2 24.86 12.18 -7.70
N GLY A 3 25.51 12.15 -8.85
CA GLY A 3 26.87 12.67 -9.05
C GLY A 3 26.96 13.65 -10.23
N GLN A 4 27.95 14.54 -10.19
CA GLN A 4 28.31 15.46 -11.27
C GLN A 4 29.79 15.27 -11.56
N ASP A 5 30.16 15.15 -12.84
CA ASP A 5 31.57 15.02 -13.25
C ASP A 5 32.27 16.38 -13.42
N GLY A 6 33.57 16.35 -13.76
CA GLY A 6 34.40 17.54 -13.92
C GLY A 6 34.07 18.42 -15.13
N GLU A 7 33.35 17.91 -16.14
CA GLU A 7 32.81 18.70 -17.24
C GLU A 7 31.42 19.27 -16.89
N GLY A 8 30.82 18.78 -15.81
CA GLY A 8 29.57 19.23 -15.25
C GLY A 8 28.36 18.40 -15.67
N ALA A 9 28.55 17.24 -16.32
CA ALA A 9 27.44 16.38 -16.69
C ALA A 9 26.90 15.63 -15.46
N ARG A 10 25.56 15.51 -15.40
CA ARG A 10 24.81 14.93 -14.28
C ARG A 10 24.54 13.45 -14.50
N TRP A 11 24.77 12.65 -13.46
CA TRP A 11 24.62 11.20 -13.48
C TRP A 11 23.85 10.68 -12.27
N THR A 12 22.93 9.73 -12.51
CA THR A 12 22.33 8.93 -11.43
C THR A 12 22.99 7.56 -11.40
N VAL A 13 23.80 7.31 -10.37
CA VAL A 13 24.54 6.06 -10.16
C VAL A 13 23.67 5.07 -9.38
N VAL A 14 23.48 3.88 -9.91
CA VAL A 14 22.77 2.75 -9.28
C VAL A 14 23.81 1.80 -8.69
N VAL A 15 23.67 1.49 -7.40
CA VAL A 15 24.55 0.58 -6.66
C VAL A 15 23.76 -0.55 -6.01
N ASP A 16 24.39 -1.71 -5.80
CA ASP A 16 23.81 -2.84 -5.06
C ASP A 16 24.30 -2.95 -3.60
N ASP A 17 25.26 -2.11 -3.18
CA ASP A 17 25.70 -2.02 -1.79
C ASP A 17 24.62 -1.43 -0.86
N VAL A 18 23.86 -2.33 -0.25
CA VAL A 18 22.84 -2.02 0.77
C VAL A 18 23.45 -1.43 2.04
N SER A 19 24.70 -1.75 2.37
CA SER A 19 25.40 -1.23 3.55
C SER A 19 25.76 0.24 3.37
N LEU A 20 26.29 0.61 2.21
CA LEU A 20 26.55 2.01 1.85
C LEU A 20 25.26 2.84 1.85
N VAL A 21 24.14 2.29 1.36
CA VAL A 21 22.82 2.95 1.43
C VAL A 21 22.34 3.11 2.88
N ALA A 22 22.52 2.11 3.74
CA ALA A 22 22.15 2.19 5.15
C ALA A 22 23.00 3.23 5.92
N VAL A 23 24.31 3.28 5.65
CA VAL A 23 25.22 4.29 6.23
C VAL A 23 24.89 5.69 5.71
N ALA A 24 24.51 5.85 4.44
CA ALA A 24 24.08 7.13 3.90
C ALA A 24 22.85 7.70 4.63
N ILE A 25 21.84 6.86 4.88
CA ILE A 25 20.63 7.24 5.63
C ILE A 25 20.97 7.56 7.09
N ALA A 26 21.73 6.69 7.77
CA ALA A 26 22.09 6.91 9.17
C ALA A 26 22.96 8.17 9.38
N SER A 27 23.88 8.46 8.45
CA SER A 27 24.68 9.69 8.48
C SER A 27 23.80 10.92 8.28
N TRP A 28 22.85 10.89 7.33
CA TRP A 28 21.89 11.97 7.12
C TRP A 28 21.00 12.23 8.35
N ASP A 29 20.39 11.18 8.90
CA ASP A 29 19.48 11.26 10.06
C ASP A 29 20.19 11.74 11.34
N CYS A 30 21.50 11.46 11.48
CA CYS A 30 22.34 11.96 12.56
C CYS A 30 23.02 13.31 12.27
N GLY A 31 22.84 13.89 11.07
CA GLY A 31 23.49 15.14 10.67
C GLY A 31 25.02 15.05 10.57
N MET A 32 25.55 13.86 10.25
CA MET A 32 26.99 13.60 10.10
C MET A 32 27.44 13.74 8.64
N GLU A 33 28.59 14.36 8.43
CA GLU A 33 29.26 14.33 7.13
C GLU A 33 29.80 12.92 6.84
N HIS A 34 29.48 12.38 5.66
CA HIS A 34 29.98 11.10 5.18
C HIS A 34 30.22 11.18 3.66
N ASP A 35 31.31 10.58 3.18
CA ASP A 35 31.59 10.49 1.75
C ASP A 35 30.65 9.46 1.12
N LEU A 36 29.94 9.86 0.07
CA LEU A 36 28.99 9.02 -0.68
C LEU A 36 29.55 8.63 -2.06
N SER A 37 30.87 8.40 -2.10
CA SER A 37 31.57 7.82 -3.24
C SER A 37 31.48 6.28 -3.21
N PRO A 38 30.73 5.64 -4.13
CA PRO A 38 30.63 4.19 -4.17
C PRO A 38 31.90 3.55 -4.76
N ASP A 39 32.20 2.33 -4.34
CA ASP A 39 33.25 1.50 -4.96
C ASP A 39 32.84 1.09 -6.38
N GLU A 40 33.77 1.14 -7.34
CA GLU A 40 33.48 0.87 -8.76
C GLU A 40 32.89 -0.53 -9.01
N HIS A 41 33.20 -1.51 -8.16
CA HIS A 41 32.67 -2.87 -8.27
C HIS A 41 31.21 -3.00 -7.78
N THR A 42 30.68 -1.98 -7.08
CA THR A 42 29.28 -1.92 -6.62
C THR A 42 28.37 -1.15 -7.60
N VAL A 43 28.93 -0.51 -8.63
CA VAL A 43 28.17 0.30 -9.60
C VAL A 43 27.55 -0.60 -10.66
N VAL A 44 26.23 -0.79 -10.58
CA VAL A 44 25.46 -1.65 -11.47
C VAL A 44 25.02 -0.93 -12.75
N ALA A 45 24.80 0.39 -12.66
CA ALA A 45 24.49 1.24 -13.82
C ALA A 45 24.78 2.73 -13.54
N ALA A 46 25.10 3.49 -14.58
CA ALA A 46 25.04 4.94 -14.58
C ALA A 46 23.95 5.41 -15.56
N LEU A 47 22.97 6.15 -15.07
CA LEU A 47 21.86 6.69 -15.86
C LEU A 47 22.05 8.19 -16.11
N PRO A 48 21.68 8.70 -17.30
CA PRO A 48 21.87 10.11 -17.63
C PRO A 48 20.95 11.03 -16.82
N GLY A 49 21.51 12.12 -16.32
CA GLY A 49 20.81 13.17 -15.59
C GLY A 49 20.42 12.82 -14.15
N TRP A 50 19.71 13.74 -13.50
CA TRP A 50 19.10 13.56 -12.18
C TRP A 50 17.57 13.73 -12.27
N PRO A 51 16.78 13.03 -11.43
CA PRO A 51 15.34 13.24 -11.34
C PRO A 51 14.95 14.61 -10.77
N LEU A 52 15.90 15.36 -10.18
CA LEU A 52 15.63 16.66 -9.58
C LEU A 52 16.32 17.81 -10.33
N PRO A 53 15.68 18.98 -10.46
CA PRO A 53 16.36 20.19 -10.90
C PRO A 53 17.30 20.68 -9.80
N VAL A 54 18.50 21.12 -10.18
CA VAL A 54 19.47 21.72 -9.26
C VAL A 54 20.00 23.02 -9.89
N ALA A 55 19.86 24.11 -9.14
CA ALA A 55 20.15 25.47 -9.60
C ALA A 55 21.55 25.98 -9.23
N VAL A 56 22.37 25.14 -8.57
CA VAL A 56 23.67 25.52 -8.00
C VAL A 56 24.74 24.54 -8.47
N ALA A 57 25.86 25.07 -8.99
CA ALA A 57 27.04 24.28 -9.35
C ALA A 57 27.92 24.01 -8.13
N ALA A 58 28.62 22.88 -8.10
CA ALA A 58 29.71 22.68 -7.15
C ALA A 58 30.87 23.67 -7.43
N PRO A 59 31.59 24.18 -6.40
CA PRO A 59 32.70 25.10 -6.61
C PRO A 59 33.77 24.55 -7.56
N ASN A 60 34.17 25.35 -8.55
CA ASN A 60 35.13 25.02 -9.61
C ASN A 60 34.68 23.98 -10.65
N VAL A 61 33.41 23.56 -10.64
CA VAL A 61 32.80 22.69 -11.67
C VAL A 61 31.92 23.55 -12.61
N PRO A 62 31.80 23.22 -13.90
CA PRO A 62 30.85 23.90 -14.79
C PRO A 62 29.38 23.78 -14.35
N ALA A 63 28.51 24.54 -15.01
CA ALA A 63 27.08 24.51 -14.75
C ALA A 63 26.51 23.07 -14.93
N PRO A 64 25.70 22.56 -13.98
CA PRO A 64 25.14 21.21 -14.09
C PRO A 64 24.26 21.07 -15.33
N HIS A 65 24.59 20.10 -16.19
CA HIS A 65 23.83 19.80 -17.40
C HIS A 65 23.64 18.29 -17.55
N ASP A 66 22.65 17.86 -18.32
CA ASP A 66 22.50 16.42 -18.59
C ASP A 66 23.36 16.01 -19.81
N PRO A 67 24.00 14.83 -19.78
CA PRO A 67 24.79 14.35 -20.90
C PRO A 67 23.96 14.18 -22.18
N GLY A 68 24.64 14.32 -23.33
CA GLY A 68 24.06 14.10 -24.65
C GLY A 68 23.73 12.63 -24.91
N PRO A 69 22.78 12.34 -25.84
CA PRO A 69 22.40 10.97 -26.17
C PRO A 69 23.57 10.16 -26.74
N ASP A 70 24.50 10.82 -27.42
CA ASP A 70 25.70 10.20 -28.02
C ASP A 70 26.70 9.66 -26.97
N VAL A 71 26.49 9.95 -25.67
CA VAL A 71 27.36 9.52 -24.56
C VAL A 71 26.84 8.24 -23.91
N VAL A 72 25.53 8.14 -23.64
CA VAL A 72 24.87 6.96 -23.04
C VAL A 72 23.43 6.81 -23.54
N ASP A 73 23.13 5.65 -24.14
CA ASP A 73 21.75 5.21 -24.41
C ASP A 73 21.02 4.87 -23.10
N GLY A 74 20.07 5.71 -22.70
CA GLY A 74 19.18 5.39 -21.57
C GLY A 74 18.13 6.47 -21.29
N PRO A 75 16.92 6.10 -20.84
CA PRO A 75 15.95 7.08 -20.34
C PRO A 75 16.47 7.71 -19.03
N ARG A 76 16.32 9.03 -18.91
CA ARG A 76 16.58 9.74 -17.65
C ARG A 76 15.54 9.31 -16.62
N LEU A 77 15.93 9.18 -15.35
CA LEU A 77 14.93 9.03 -14.28
C LEU A 77 14.17 10.34 -14.14
N THR A 78 12.85 10.29 -14.27
CA THR A 78 11.95 11.42 -13.94
C THR A 78 11.33 11.20 -12.57
N PRO A 79 10.90 12.26 -11.87
CA PRO A 79 9.94 12.12 -10.77
C PRO A 79 8.67 11.40 -11.25
N PRO A 80 7.93 10.76 -10.33
CA PRO A 80 6.55 10.37 -10.62
C PRO A 80 5.68 11.61 -10.81
N ASP A 81 4.81 11.59 -11.83
CA ASP A 81 3.83 12.66 -12.09
C ASP A 81 2.75 12.65 -11.00
N VAL A 82 2.81 13.60 -10.07
CA VAL A 82 1.92 13.65 -8.89
C VAL A 82 0.48 14.04 -9.21
N GLU A 83 0.20 14.60 -10.39
CA GLU A 83 -1.14 15.09 -10.76
C GLU A 83 -2.07 13.97 -11.27
N VAL A 84 -1.50 12.82 -11.67
CA VAL A 84 -2.24 11.69 -12.27
C VAL A 84 -2.11 10.45 -11.39
N TRP A 85 -3.23 9.80 -11.05
CA TRP A 85 -3.17 8.52 -10.34
C TRP A 85 -2.60 7.40 -11.22
N GLY A 86 -1.70 6.62 -10.64
CA GLY A 86 -1.17 5.43 -11.29
C GLY A 86 -0.14 4.69 -10.43
N PRO A 87 0.72 3.87 -11.06
CA PRO A 87 1.63 2.97 -10.36
C PRO A 87 2.70 3.60 -9.47
N ALA A 88 2.80 4.93 -9.38
CA ALA A 88 3.67 5.61 -8.43
C ALA A 88 2.89 6.16 -7.23
N GLN A 89 1.75 6.79 -7.47
CA GLN A 89 0.84 7.38 -6.46
C GLN A 89 0.31 6.28 -5.54
N ARG A 90 -0.12 5.17 -6.13
CA ARG A 90 -0.50 3.95 -5.41
C ARG A 90 0.64 3.42 -4.53
N ARG A 91 1.90 3.53 -4.97
CA ARG A 91 3.06 3.10 -4.19
C ARG A 91 3.39 4.06 -3.06
N LEU A 92 3.34 5.37 -3.30
CA LEU A 92 3.54 6.41 -2.31
C LEU A 92 2.47 6.35 -1.20
N GLY A 93 1.20 6.16 -1.57
CA GLY A 93 0.12 5.91 -0.60
C GLY A 93 0.37 4.65 0.23
N ALA A 94 0.91 3.59 -0.38
CA ALA A 94 1.32 2.38 0.34
C ALA A 94 2.56 2.60 1.24
N ASP A 95 3.49 3.51 0.92
CA ASP A 95 4.59 3.88 1.81
C ASP A 95 4.08 4.72 2.99
N GLU A 96 3.14 5.65 2.75
CA GLU A 96 2.50 6.45 3.80
C GLU A 96 1.68 5.60 4.78
N ILE A 97 0.92 4.60 4.29
CA ILE A 97 0.19 3.64 5.13
C ILE A 97 1.15 2.74 5.92
N ALA A 98 2.31 2.39 5.36
CA ALA A 98 3.33 1.63 6.07
C ALA A 98 4.01 2.47 7.18
N LEU A 99 4.26 3.76 6.91
CA LEU A 99 4.87 4.71 7.84
C LEU A 99 3.91 5.09 8.98
N GLN A 100 2.66 5.42 8.64
CA GLN A 100 1.62 5.89 9.58
C GLN A 100 0.63 4.79 9.96
N TRP A 101 1.07 3.53 10.06
CA TRP A 101 0.19 2.36 10.27
C TRP A 101 -0.83 2.55 11.39
N ALA A 102 -0.42 3.12 12.54
CA ALA A 102 -1.32 3.35 13.67
C ALA A 102 -2.48 4.30 13.31
N VAL A 103 -2.17 5.44 12.70
CA VAL A 103 -3.15 6.47 12.29
C VAL A 103 -4.13 5.92 11.27
N TRP A 104 -3.67 5.10 10.32
CA TRP A 104 -4.55 4.42 9.36
C TRP A 104 -5.39 3.33 10.01
N ARG A 105 -4.82 2.56 10.94
CA ARG A 105 -5.52 1.45 11.62
C ARG A 105 -6.62 1.93 12.56
N GLU A 106 -6.45 3.07 13.20
CA GLU A 106 -7.45 3.71 14.08
C GLU A 106 -8.71 4.19 13.33
N GLN A 107 -8.61 4.44 12.03
CA GLN A 107 -9.75 4.84 11.18
C GLN A 107 -10.63 3.66 10.72
N VAL A 108 -10.20 2.41 10.95
CA VAL A 108 -10.87 1.20 10.46
C VAL A 108 -11.85 0.67 11.50
N ASP A 109 -13.15 0.64 11.15
CA ASP A 109 -14.18 -0.01 11.95
C ASP A 109 -14.05 -1.55 11.90
N ASP A 110 -13.61 -2.14 13.02
CA ASP A 110 -13.49 -3.60 13.20
C ASP A 110 -14.81 -4.36 12.97
N THR A 111 -15.98 -3.71 13.09
CA THR A 111 -17.28 -4.34 12.84
C THR A 111 -17.55 -4.59 11.35
N ALA A 112 -16.82 -3.92 10.45
CA ALA A 112 -16.83 -4.19 9.01
C ALA A 112 -16.23 -5.57 8.65
N PHE A 113 -15.50 -6.21 9.57
CA PHE A 113 -14.93 -7.55 9.38
C PHE A 113 -15.77 -8.62 10.08
N PRO A 114 -16.70 -9.31 9.38
CA PRO A 114 -17.47 -10.40 9.96
C PRO A 114 -16.54 -11.55 10.38
N ARG A 115 -16.39 -11.74 11.70
CA ARG A 115 -15.59 -12.84 12.25
C ARG A 115 -16.19 -14.18 11.82
N PRO A 116 -15.41 -15.10 11.19
CA PRO A 116 -15.90 -16.45 10.91
C PRO A 116 -16.24 -17.15 12.24
N GLY A 117 -17.51 -17.55 12.40
CA GLY A 117 -18.02 -18.14 13.65
C GLY A 117 -18.67 -17.16 14.64
N GLY A 118 -18.85 -15.88 14.28
CA GLY A 118 -19.74 -15.00 15.05
C GLY A 118 -21.19 -15.51 15.04
N PRO A 119 -21.95 -15.41 16.15
CA PRO A 119 -23.35 -15.85 16.17
C PRO A 119 -24.18 -15.01 15.21
N ALA A 120 -24.93 -15.67 14.33
CA ALA A 120 -25.84 -14.98 13.43
C ALA A 120 -26.91 -14.22 14.24
N ARG A 121 -26.87 -12.88 14.20
CA ARG A 121 -27.96 -12.05 14.73
C ARG A 121 -29.17 -12.18 13.81
N THR A 122 -30.03 -13.15 14.10
CA THR A 122 -31.34 -13.30 13.47
C THR A 122 -32.13 -11.99 13.61
N PRO A 123 -32.48 -11.28 12.53
CA PRO A 123 -33.38 -10.14 12.60
C PRO A 123 -34.79 -10.68 12.87
N GLY A 124 -35.39 -10.31 14.00
CA GLY A 124 -36.74 -10.77 14.37
C GLY A 124 -36.77 -11.99 15.30
N ALA A 125 -36.23 -11.84 16.52
CA ALA A 125 -36.74 -12.55 17.69
C ALA A 125 -37.36 -11.49 18.62
N GLY A 126 -38.69 -11.44 18.67
CA GLY A 126 -39.43 -10.40 19.41
C GLY A 126 -39.29 -10.54 20.92
N GLU A 127 -39.48 -9.42 21.63
CA GLU A 127 -39.49 -9.39 23.09
C GLU A 127 -40.70 -10.15 23.66
N PRO A 128 -40.54 -10.96 24.73
CA PRO A 128 -41.66 -11.58 25.41
C PRO A 128 -42.42 -10.53 26.23
N ALA A 129 -43.68 -10.29 25.87
CA ALA A 129 -44.57 -9.35 26.53
C ALA A 129 -44.84 -9.67 28.02
N ARG A 130 -45.35 -8.67 28.75
CA ARG A 130 -45.95 -8.80 30.09
C ARG A 130 -47.19 -7.91 30.15
N ASP A 131 -48.26 -8.42 30.75
CA ASP A 131 -49.63 -7.88 30.61
C ASP A 131 -50.01 -6.75 31.61
N GLY A 132 -50.90 -5.85 31.16
CA GLY A 132 -51.72 -4.93 31.96
C GLY A 132 -51.02 -3.70 32.56
N ALA A 133 -51.72 -2.63 32.98
CA ALA A 133 -53.16 -2.29 32.87
C ALA A 133 -53.36 -0.87 33.47
N ASP A 134 -54.22 0.06 33.02
CA ASP A 134 -55.00 0.30 31.76
C ASP A 134 -54.94 1.87 31.54
N ASP A 135 -55.82 2.70 30.94
CA ASP A 135 -57.16 2.64 30.30
C ASP A 135 -57.38 3.96 29.47
N GLU A 136 -58.59 4.19 28.93
CA GLU A 136 -59.22 5.43 28.40
C GLU A 136 -58.74 6.10 27.08
N ALA A 137 -59.58 5.94 26.05
CA ALA A 137 -60.19 6.97 25.18
C ALA A 137 -59.36 7.90 24.25
N GLY A 138 -59.61 7.77 22.94
CA GLY A 138 -59.29 8.73 21.86
C GLY A 138 -60.01 8.32 20.57
N ASP A 139 -60.45 9.27 19.73
CA ASP A 139 -61.41 9.03 18.63
C ASP A 139 -60.89 9.46 17.24
N GLU A 140 -61.66 9.16 16.20
CA GLU A 140 -61.62 9.64 14.80
C GLU A 140 -60.47 9.17 13.85
N ALA A 141 -60.85 8.19 13.03
CA ALA A 141 -60.83 8.20 11.56
C ALA A 141 -59.57 8.59 10.75
N GLY A 142 -59.16 7.67 9.85
CA GLY A 142 -58.32 7.93 8.68
C GLY A 142 -58.39 6.72 7.72
N ASP A 143 -58.70 6.95 6.44
CA ASP A 143 -59.00 5.92 5.44
C ASP A 143 -57.94 5.90 4.30
N GLU A 144 -58.10 4.97 3.36
CA GLU A 144 -57.29 4.72 2.15
C GLU A 144 -55.89 4.09 2.46
N ALA A 145 -55.53 2.89 2.01
CA ALA A 145 -55.51 2.34 0.65
C ALA A 145 -54.58 3.14 -0.30
N GLY A 146 -53.62 2.57 -1.03
CA GLY A 146 -53.18 1.17 -1.09
C GLY A 146 -52.79 0.80 -2.52
N ASP A 147 -51.55 0.37 -2.74
CA ASP A 147 -51.11 -0.27 -3.99
C ASP A 147 -50.12 -1.40 -3.70
N SER A 148 -50.01 -2.38 -4.61
CA SER A 148 -49.24 -3.61 -4.42
C SER A 148 -48.72 -4.15 -5.76
N ALA A 149 -47.52 -3.74 -6.13
CA ALA A 149 -46.80 -4.23 -7.31
C ALA A 149 -45.66 -5.18 -6.91
N GLN A 150 -45.96 -6.46 -6.69
CA GLN A 150 -44.93 -7.50 -6.51
C GLN A 150 -44.34 -7.93 -7.85
N ASN A 151 -43.02 -7.83 -8.00
CA ASN A 151 -42.17 -8.62 -8.90
C ASN A 151 -40.71 -8.50 -8.39
N GLY A 152 -39.87 -9.54 -8.43
CA GLY A 152 -40.15 -10.91 -8.85
C GLY A 152 -38.87 -11.69 -9.15
N ALA A 153 -38.36 -12.42 -8.14
CA ALA A 153 -37.26 -13.40 -8.20
C ALA A 153 -35.83 -12.91 -8.53
N GLY A 154 -34.87 -13.39 -7.72
CA GLY A 154 -33.60 -13.89 -8.26
C GLY A 154 -32.36 -13.01 -8.17
N ASP A 155 -31.93 -12.62 -6.96
CA ASP A 155 -30.51 -12.33 -6.72
C ASP A 155 -29.97 -13.19 -5.58
N GLY A 156 -28.78 -13.75 -5.77
CA GLY A 156 -27.97 -14.26 -4.67
C GLY A 156 -27.31 -13.09 -3.94
N PRO A 157 -26.47 -13.28 -2.92
CA PRO A 157 -25.70 -12.17 -2.37
C PRO A 157 -24.68 -11.69 -3.42
N ALA A 158 -25.05 -10.67 -4.21
CA ALA A 158 -24.21 -10.06 -5.22
C ALA A 158 -22.87 -9.65 -4.60
N VAL A 159 -21.80 -10.33 -5.04
CA VAL A 159 -20.44 -10.09 -4.54
C VAL A 159 -20.04 -8.69 -5.00
N ARG A 160 -20.06 -7.73 -4.07
CA ARG A 160 -19.66 -6.34 -4.31
C ARG A 160 -18.31 -6.31 -5.03
N PRO A 161 -18.13 -5.53 -6.12
CA PRO A 161 -17.00 -5.69 -7.04
C PRO A 161 -15.61 -5.66 -6.37
N GLY A 162 -15.38 -4.77 -5.40
CA GLY A 162 -14.13 -4.75 -4.62
C GLY A 162 -13.80 -6.08 -3.90
N HIS A 163 -14.80 -6.85 -3.46
CA HIS A 163 -14.56 -8.19 -2.87
C HIS A 163 -14.11 -9.23 -3.91
N HIS A 164 -14.34 -9.01 -5.21
CA HIS A 164 -13.69 -9.80 -6.26
C HIS A 164 -12.23 -9.36 -6.42
N ARG A 165 -12.00 -8.05 -6.52
CA ARG A 165 -10.68 -7.48 -6.78
C ARG A 165 -9.67 -7.74 -5.65
N ILE A 166 -10.09 -7.60 -4.38
CA ILE A 166 -9.30 -7.99 -3.20
C ILE A 166 -8.87 -9.47 -3.27
N ARG A 167 -9.80 -10.39 -3.61
CA ARG A 167 -9.47 -11.82 -3.70
C ARG A 167 -8.49 -12.13 -4.83
N GLN A 168 -8.57 -11.41 -5.96
CA GLN A 168 -7.56 -11.49 -7.01
C GLN A 168 -6.18 -11.04 -6.48
N VAL A 169 -6.09 -9.88 -5.81
CA VAL A 169 -4.84 -9.37 -5.24
C VAL A 169 -4.23 -10.36 -4.23
N LEU A 170 -5.04 -10.96 -3.35
CA LEU A 170 -4.56 -11.97 -2.40
C LEU A 170 -4.07 -13.26 -3.10
N ALA A 171 -4.69 -13.66 -4.21
CA ALA A 171 -4.24 -14.79 -5.01
C ALA A 171 -2.93 -14.50 -5.78
N GLU A 172 -2.78 -13.30 -6.34
CA GLU A 172 -1.53 -12.87 -6.98
C GLU A 172 -0.40 -12.72 -5.96
N ALA A 173 -0.67 -12.17 -4.78
CA ALA A 173 0.27 -12.12 -3.67
C ALA A 173 0.64 -13.52 -3.14
N ARG A 174 -0.29 -14.49 -3.15
CA ARG A 174 0.00 -15.90 -2.83
C ARG A 174 0.93 -16.52 -3.87
N ALA A 175 0.71 -16.27 -5.16
CA ALA A 175 1.51 -16.83 -6.24
C ALA A 175 3.00 -16.44 -6.18
N TYR A 176 3.36 -15.33 -5.51
CA TYR A 176 4.74 -14.98 -5.22
C TYR A 176 5.48 -16.02 -4.37
N VAL A 177 4.78 -16.82 -3.55
CA VAL A 177 5.40 -17.88 -2.74
C VAL A 177 5.90 -19.03 -3.62
N ASP A 178 5.16 -19.35 -4.69
CA ASP A 178 5.50 -20.43 -5.65
C ASP A 178 6.36 -19.92 -6.82
N SER A 179 6.28 -18.64 -7.15
CA SER A 179 7.02 -17.97 -8.23
C SER A 179 7.54 -16.60 -7.75
N PRO A 180 8.72 -16.57 -7.09
CA PRO A 180 9.25 -15.35 -6.47
C PRO A 180 9.36 -14.17 -7.44
N PRO A 181 8.90 -12.97 -7.05
CA PRO A 181 9.01 -11.78 -7.86
C PRO A 181 10.45 -11.23 -7.87
N PRO A 182 10.77 -10.31 -8.78
CA PRO A 182 11.97 -9.49 -8.72
C PRO A 182 12.20 -8.87 -7.33
N LEU A 183 13.47 -8.79 -6.93
CA LEU A 183 13.91 -8.35 -5.60
C LEU A 183 13.34 -6.98 -5.22
N GLY A 184 13.10 -6.79 -3.91
CA GLY A 184 12.54 -5.55 -3.38
C GLY A 184 11.05 -5.31 -3.66
N ARG A 185 10.36 -6.21 -4.37
CA ARG A 185 8.89 -6.16 -4.57
C ARG A 185 8.09 -6.62 -3.36
N VAL A 186 8.68 -7.48 -2.51
CA VAL A 186 8.19 -7.80 -1.17
C VAL A 186 9.23 -7.31 -0.17
N ARG A 187 8.79 -6.53 0.83
CA ARG A 187 9.64 -5.90 1.86
C ARG A 187 9.03 -6.13 3.24
N SER A 188 9.85 -6.19 4.27
CA SER A 188 9.40 -6.42 5.65
C SER A 188 10.19 -5.58 6.65
N ALA A 189 9.53 -4.62 7.29
CA ALA A 189 10.10 -3.75 8.34
C ALA A 189 9.66 -4.20 9.75
N PHE A 190 10.45 -3.89 10.78
CA PHE A 190 10.07 -4.19 12.17
C PHE A 190 8.88 -3.32 12.62
N ALA A 191 7.98 -3.88 13.44
CA ALA A 191 6.90 -3.15 14.10
C ALA A 191 6.90 -3.41 15.63
N PRO A 192 6.29 -2.53 16.43
CA PRO A 192 6.13 -2.75 17.87
C PRO A 192 5.35 -4.04 18.19
N GLY A 193 5.73 -4.71 19.28
CA GLY A 193 5.08 -5.96 19.73
C GLY A 193 5.62 -7.24 19.09
N GLY A 194 6.73 -7.18 18.34
CA GLY A 194 7.30 -8.34 17.63
C GLY A 194 6.64 -8.64 16.29
N ALA A 195 5.65 -7.84 15.90
CA ALA A 195 5.07 -7.83 14.57
C ALA A 195 6.01 -7.19 13.53
N ARG A 196 5.61 -7.25 12.26
CA ARG A 196 6.31 -6.61 11.14
C ARG A 196 5.32 -5.91 10.22
N ILE A 197 5.73 -4.79 9.62
CA ILE A 197 5.02 -4.15 8.51
C ILE A 197 5.53 -4.78 7.22
N LEU A 198 4.64 -5.47 6.51
CA LEU A 198 4.87 -6.05 5.21
C LEU A 198 4.37 -5.11 4.11
N ARG A 199 5.16 -5.00 3.05
CA ARG A 199 4.76 -4.36 1.79
C ARG A 199 4.94 -5.37 0.67
N ALA A 200 3.93 -5.53 -0.19
CA ALA A 200 4.01 -6.26 -1.44
C ALA A 200 3.40 -5.42 -2.57
N ASP A 201 4.08 -5.31 -3.71
CA ASP A 201 3.57 -4.64 -4.91
C ASP A 201 3.27 -5.63 -6.04
N GLY A 202 2.37 -5.27 -6.95
CA GLY A 202 2.09 -6.06 -8.15
C GLY A 202 1.53 -5.25 -9.32
N PRO A 203 1.13 -5.93 -10.42
CA PRO A 203 0.51 -5.29 -11.58
C PRO A 203 -0.87 -4.75 -11.19
N GLY A 204 -1.05 -3.42 -11.19
CA GLY A 204 -2.32 -2.81 -10.80
C GLY A 204 -2.60 -2.72 -9.30
N TRP A 205 -1.74 -3.23 -8.41
CA TRP A 205 -2.02 -3.27 -6.96
C TRP A 205 -0.80 -3.06 -6.04
N SER A 206 -1.05 -2.56 -4.84
CA SER A 206 -0.10 -2.50 -3.73
C SER A 206 -0.80 -2.95 -2.45
N LEU A 207 -0.11 -3.75 -1.63
CA LEU A 207 -0.60 -4.31 -0.38
C LEU A 207 0.34 -3.91 0.76
N VAL A 208 -0.23 -3.38 1.84
CA VAL A 208 0.46 -3.06 3.09
C VAL A 208 -0.21 -3.84 4.21
N ALA A 209 0.53 -4.51 5.07
CA ALA A 209 -0.06 -5.34 6.12
C ALA A 209 0.78 -5.36 7.39
N ARG A 210 0.14 -5.69 8.51
CA ARG A 210 0.83 -5.96 9.76
C ARG A 210 0.61 -7.42 10.16
N THR A 211 1.69 -8.17 10.40
CA THR A 211 1.70 -9.64 10.49
C THR A 211 0.72 -10.26 11.51
N ASP A 212 0.34 -9.50 12.54
CA ASP A 212 -0.53 -9.91 13.64
C ASP A 212 -1.95 -9.30 13.58
N ASP A 213 -2.32 -8.57 12.52
CA ASP A 213 -3.55 -7.76 12.43
C ASP A 213 -4.23 -7.87 11.04
N ILE A 214 -4.36 -6.78 10.29
CA ILE A 214 -5.04 -6.69 8.98
C ILE A 214 -4.07 -6.36 7.82
N ALA A 215 -4.61 -6.25 6.61
CA ALA A 215 -3.95 -5.62 5.47
C ALA A 215 -4.79 -4.47 4.88
N PHE A 216 -4.15 -3.62 4.09
CA PHE A 216 -4.75 -2.63 3.21
C PHE A 216 -4.32 -2.94 1.77
N VAL A 217 -5.23 -2.77 0.82
CA VAL A 217 -4.98 -2.93 -0.62
C VAL A 217 -5.33 -1.62 -1.33
N LEU A 218 -4.43 -1.19 -2.21
CA LEU A 218 -4.59 -0.02 -3.08
C LEU A 218 -4.51 -0.51 -4.54
N LEU A 219 -5.24 0.14 -5.44
CA LEU A 219 -5.45 -0.31 -6.82
C LEU A 219 -5.16 0.81 -7.83
N ASP A 220 -4.79 0.46 -9.06
CA ASP A 220 -4.77 1.42 -10.18
C ASP A 220 -6.18 1.72 -10.71
N ASP A 221 -7.09 0.75 -10.59
CA ASP A 221 -8.48 0.82 -11.06
C ASP A 221 -9.49 1.38 -10.04
N GLU A 222 -9.11 1.54 -8.77
CA GLU A 222 -9.89 2.24 -7.73
C GLU A 222 -9.02 3.38 -7.14
N PRO A 223 -8.92 4.54 -7.83
CA PRO A 223 -7.97 5.60 -7.51
C PRO A 223 -8.32 6.35 -6.22
N GLY A 224 -7.34 6.49 -5.32
CA GLY A 224 -7.52 7.14 -4.02
C GLY A 224 -8.21 6.29 -2.95
N GLU A 225 -8.79 5.14 -3.31
CA GLU A 225 -9.42 4.21 -2.39
C GLU A 225 -8.37 3.34 -1.67
N VAL A 226 -8.61 3.08 -0.37
CA VAL A 226 -7.78 2.23 0.48
C VAL A 226 -8.65 1.13 1.05
N LEU A 227 -8.57 -0.06 0.46
CA LEU A 227 -9.45 -1.19 0.77
C LEU A 227 -8.90 -2.00 1.95
N PRO A 228 -9.53 -2.00 3.14
CA PRO A 228 -9.03 -2.75 4.27
C PRO A 228 -9.49 -4.22 4.19
N VAL A 229 -8.56 -5.13 4.50
CA VAL A 229 -8.70 -6.58 4.38
C VAL A 229 -8.55 -7.20 5.77
N GLY A 230 -9.69 -7.53 6.38
CA GLY A 230 -9.76 -8.18 7.68
C GLY A 230 -9.07 -9.55 7.67
N ARG A 231 -8.47 -9.91 8.81
CA ARG A 231 -7.57 -11.07 8.98
C ARG A 231 -8.11 -12.40 8.43
N GLY A 232 -9.36 -12.75 8.74
CA GLY A 232 -9.97 -14.00 8.29
C GLY A 232 -9.13 -15.26 8.59
N PRO A 233 -9.33 -16.36 7.83
CA PRO A 233 -8.53 -17.58 7.96
C PRO A 233 -7.26 -17.60 7.09
N GLU A 234 -7.25 -16.91 5.95
CA GLU A 234 -6.20 -17.06 4.92
C GLU A 234 -5.06 -16.03 5.03
N LEU A 235 -5.34 -14.80 5.49
CA LEU A 235 -4.34 -13.73 5.53
C LEU A 235 -3.13 -14.06 6.42
N PRO A 236 -3.25 -14.64 7.64
CA PRO A 236 -2.08 -14.91 8.48
C PRO A 236 -1.05 -15.81 7.80
N GLY A 237 -1.52 -16.90 7.17
CA GLY A 237 -0.66 -17.82 6.43
C GLY A 237 -0.18 -17.28 5.08
N LEU A 238 -0.70 -16.15 4.60
CA LEU A 238 -0.13 -15.39 3.48
C LEU A 238 0.99 -14.47 4.01
N LEU A 239 0.70 -13.68 5.04
CA LEU A 239 1.66 -12.73 5.62
C LEU A 239 2.92 -13.43 6.16
N GLU A 240 2.78 -14.59 6.82
CA GLU A 240 3.93 -15.37 7.29
C GLU A 240 4.83 -15.85 6.12
N ALA A 241 4.23 -16.24 4.99
CA ALA A 241 4.98 -16.66 3.81
C ALA A 241 5.68 -15.47 3.12
N LEU A 242 5.01 -14.32 3.05
CA LEU A 242 5.57 -13.07 2.53
C LEU A 242 6.71 -12.53 3.42
N ASP A 243 6.62 -12.64 4.74
CA ASP A 243 7.72 -12.27 5.66
C ASP A 243 8.93 -13.21 5.55
N ARG A 244 8.68 -14.49 5.26
CA ARG A 244 9.76 -15.48 5.10
C ARG A 244 10.51 -15.31 3.78
N MET A 245 9.86 -14.79 2.73
CA MET A 245 10.51 -14.50 1.44
C MET A 245 11.07 -13.06 1.35
N ALA A 246 10.64 -12.14 2.20
CA ALA A 246 11.13 -10.77 2.21
C ALA A 246 12.64 -10.74 2.50
N VAL A 247 13.41 -10.06 1.63
CA VAL A 247 14.84 -9.87 1.84
C VAL A 247 15.06 -9.06 3.12
N ARG A 248 15.95 -9.55 3.99
CA ARG A 248 16.25 -8.96 5.29
C ARG A 248 17.62 -8.26 5.21
N PRO A 249 17.74 -7.00 5.64
CA PRO A 249 19.01 -6.49 6.13
C PRO A 249 19.53 -7.42 7.24
N LEU A 250 20.84 -7.69 7.23
CA LEU A 250 21.53 -8.47 8.26
C LEU A 250 22.05 -7.57 9.40
#